data_AF-A0AAV9E6X8-F1
#
_entry.id   AF-A0AAV9E6X8-F1
#
_cell.length_a   1.000
_cell.length_b   1.000
_cell.length_c   1.000
_cell.angle_alpha   90.00
_cell.angle_beta   90.00
_cell.angle_gamma   90.00
#
_symmetry.space_group_name_H-M   'P 1'
#
loop_
_entity.id
_entity.type
_entity.pdbx_description
1 polymer ?
#
loop_
_entity_poly.entity_id
_entity_poly.type
_entity_poly.pdbx_seq_one_letter_code
_entity_poly.pdbx_strand_id
1 'polypeptide(L)'
;MEASEEMGLSSLLSSPGRDFLISSDGSQIGIGELEGKTIGLYFSANWNTQCESFTPVLADVYNQLKADKSPFEVVYVSSDEDQRSFDRFHGLMPWLAVPFSDLQCKKSLTQRFQIEAVPSLIMFDPNGETLQMEGVEIVYRYGARAFPFTCARIEELEAEERVKHESQTLETLLSTNGRSYVISHSGQVPIRSLEGKTIGLYFSAHHCPPCLKFTSKLVSIYNNLKSKNDNNKEFEIIFVSADRNKEAYTECYKAMPWLTLPYEKETSKALLKYFHVLGIPSLIILSPDGKTITKDGRYLINLYADMAYPFTEERIRFLQERLDEEAKAYPRSVNHVNHRHELNLVSEGSGGGPFICCECDEQGLGWEYQCLECGYEIHPRCIKEEATTQKIDE
;
A
#
# COMPACT_ATOMS: atom_id res chain seq x y z
N MET A 1 17.29 -11.06 44.84
CA MET A 1 16.06 -11.55 44.20
C MET A 1 15.08 -10.39 44.28
N GLU A 2 15.30 -9.40 43.42
CA GLU A 2 14.46 -8.20 43.36
C GLU A 2 13.23 -8.56 42.54
N ALA A 3 12.06 -8.39 43.14
CA ALA A 3 10.79 -8.50 42.45
C ALA A 3 10.73 -7.37 41.42
N SER A 4 10.65 -7.72 40.13
CA SER A 4 10.26 -6.77 39.10
C SER A 4 8.82 -6.37 39.37
N GLU A 5 8.59 -5.20 39.95
CA GLU A 5 7.24 -4.63 40.00
C GLU A 5 6.74 -4.46 38.57
N GLU A 6 5.70 -5.22 38.23
CA GLU A 6 4.93 -5.06 36.99
C GLU A 6 4.33 -3.65 36.98
N MET A 7 5.04 -2.71 36.37
CA MET A 7 4.56 -1.35 36.14
C MET A 7 3.47 -1.41 35.07
N GLY A 8 2.21 -1.57 35.49
CA GLY A 8 1.04 -1.55 34.62
C GLY A 8 0.85 -0.20 33.90
N LEU A 9 0.04 -0.18 32.85
CA LEU A 9 -0.17 1.00 31.97
C LEU A 9 -0.60 2.26 32.74
N SER A 10 -1.36 2.12 33.82
CA SER A 10 -1.75 3.25 34.67
C SER A 10 -0.53 3.98 35.27
N SER A 11 0.54 3.26 35.59
CA SER A 11 1.79 3.87 36.06
C SER A 11 2.49 4.68 34.96
N LEU A 12 2.41 4.24 33.70
CA LEU A 12 2.99 4.91 32.54
C LEU A 12 2.24 6.19 32.16
N LEU A 13 0.92 6.16 32.35
CA LEU A 13 0.03 7.28 32.03
C LEU A 13 -0.13 8.27 33.18
N SER A 14 0.38 7.98 34.37
CA SER A 14 0.35 8.88 35.53
C SER A 14 1.64 9.67 35.68
N SER A 15 1.60 10.80 36.38
CA SER A 15 2.79 11.55 36.80
C SER A 15 2.61 12.08 38.23
N PRO A 16 3.67 12.50 38.94
CA PRO A 16 3.53 13.04 40.30
C PRO A 16 2.52 14.20 40.34
N GLY A 17 1.36 13.96 40.95
CA GLY A 17 0.27 14.95 41.05
C GLY A 17 -0.72 14.97 39.86
N ARG A 18 -0.65 14.00 38.94
CA ARG A 18 -1.65 13.81 37.88
C ARG A 18 -2.04 12.34 37.72
N ASP A 19 -3.33 12.07 37.92
CA ASP A 19 -3.98 10.78 37.77
C ASP A 19 -5.15 10.81 36.76
N PHE A 20 -5.18 11.81 35.87
CA PHE A 20 -6.23 12.00 34.87
C PHE A 20 -5.67 12.18 33.45
N LEU A 21 -6.50 11.85 32.46
CA LEU A 21 -6.36 12.20 31.04
C LEU A 21 -7.42 13.25 30.68
N ILE A 22 -7.31 13.83 29.48
CA ILE A 22 -8.28 14.83 28.99
C ILE A 22 -9.06 14.31 27.79
N SER A 23 -10.38 14.50 27.79
CA SER A 23 -11.23 14.32 26.60
C SER A 23 -11.16 15.53 25.68
N SER A 24 -11.69 15.40 24.47
CA SER A 24 -11.65 16.47 23.45
C SER A 24 -12.48 17.71 23.82
N ASP A 25 -13.40 17.60 24.78
CA ASP A 25 -14.13 18.74 25.36
C ASP A 25 -13.41 19.37 26.57
N GLY A 26 -12.23 18.86 26.93
CA GLY A 26 -11.41 19.34 28.04
C GLY A 26 -11.75 18.73 29.41
N SER A 27 -12.73 17.81 29.48
CA SER A 27 -13.05 17.12 30.74
C SER A 27 -11.90 16.22 31.20
N GLN A 28 -11.70 16.14 32.51
CA GLN A 28 -10.70 15.27 33.13
C GLN A 28 -11.30 13.91 33.42
N ILE A 29 -10.68 12.85 32.90
CA ILE A 29 -11.09 11.46 33.05
C ILE A 29 -10.03 10.72 33.86
N GLY A 30 -10.44 10.03 34.93
CA GLY A 30 -9.50 9.33 35.80
C GLY A 30 -8.81 8.18 35.07
N ILE A 31 -7.50 7.99 35.28
CA ILE A 31 -6.75 6.88 34.65
C ILE A 31 -7.33 5.51 35.08
N GLY A 32 -7.89 5.40 36.29
CA GLY A 32 -8.55 4.18 36.75
C GLY A 32 -9.77 3.77 35.89
N GLU A 33 -10.37 4.68 35.12
CA GLU A 33 -11.45 4.35 34.20
C GLU A 33 -10.98 3.56 32.97
N LEU A 34 -9.66 3.40 32.79
CA LEU A 34 -9.06 2.57 31.74
C LEU A 34 -8.90 1.11 32.17
N GLU A 35 -9.07 0.79 33.45
CA GLU A 35 -8.90 -0.56 33.97
C GLU A 35 -9.85 -1.54 33.27
N GLY A 36 -9.33 -2.71 32.88
CA GLY A 36 -10.11 -3.72 32.17
C GLY A 36 -10.30 -3.47 30.67
N LYS A 37 -9.74 -2.39 30.10
CA LYS A 37 -9.86 -2.08 28.67
C LYS A 37 -8.57 -2.40 27.91
N THR A 38 -8.71 -2.84 26.67
CA THR A 38 -7.62 -2.80 25.69
C THR A 38 -7.34 -1.33 25.34
N ILE A 39 -6.08 -0.89 25.43
CA ILE A 39 -5.70 0.51 25.22
C ILE A 39 -4.83 0.66 23.98
N GLY A 40 -5.16 1.59 23.10
CA GLY A 40 -4.28 2.05 22.02
C GLY A 40 -3.56 3.34 22.43
N LEU A 41 -2.25 3.33 22.61
CA LEU A 41 -1.45 4.53 22.84
C LEU A 41 -1.02 5.11 21.49
N TYR A 42 -1.64 6.22 21.09
CA TYR A 42 -1.50 6.82 19.76
C TYR A 42 -0.58 8.04 19.78
N PHE A 43 0.59 7.92 19.18
CA PHE A 43 1.54 9.01 18.99
C PHE A 43 1.30 9.66 17.62
N SER A 44 1.04 10.96 17.62
CA SER A 44 0.64 11.68 16.41
C SER A 44 0.98 13.17 16.49
N ALA A 45 0.93 13.85 15.35
CA ALA A 45 1.14 15.29 15.25
C ALA A 45 0.29 15.92 14.15
N ASN A 46 -0.21 17.13 14.37
CA ASN A 46 -1.04 17.85 13.41
C ASN A 46 -0.29 18.21 12.12
N TRP A 47 1.02 18.40 12.16
CA TRP A 47 1.83 18.83 11.01
C TRP A 47 2.22 17.68 10.06
N ASN A 48 1.88 16.43 10.40
CA ASN A 48 2.30 15.25 9.67
C ASN A 48 1.15 14.71 8.79
N THR A 49 1.37 14.67 7.46
CA THR A 49 0.36 14.24 6.48
C THR A 49 -0.06 12.77 6.64
N GLN A 50 0.84 11.89 7.10
CA GLN A 50 0.48 10.50 7.37
C GLN A 50 -0.43 10.39 8.60
N CYS A 51 -0.22 11.23 9.61
CA CYS A 51 -1.09 11.35 10.78
C CYS A 51 -2.49 11.85 10.40
N GLU A 52 -2.59 12.85 9.52
CA GLU A 52 -3.86 13.34 8.99
C GLU A 52 -4.64 12.26 8.22
N SER A 53 -3.92 11.39 7.50
CA SER A 53 -4.52 10.30 6.73
C SER A 53 -4.96 9.13 7.62
N PHE A 54 -4.19 8.80 8.66
CA PHE A 54 -4.46 7.66 9.54
C PHE A 54 -5.53 7.94 10.60
N THR A 55 -5.58 9.15 11.15
CA THR A 55 -6.50 9.51 12.25
C THR A 55 -7.97 9.19 11.94
N PRO A 56 -8.51 9.49 10.74
CA PRO A 56 -9.88 9.11 10.37
C PRO A 56 -10.10 7.59 10.32
N VAL A 57 -9.09 6.81 9.91
CA VAL A 57 -9.16 5.34 9.86
C VAL A 57 -9.24 4.77 11.27
N LEU A 58 -8.39 5.25 12.19
CA LEU A 58 -8.45 4.84 13.59
C LEU A 58 -9.76 5.28 14.26
N ALA A 59 -10.29 6.47 13.92
CA ALA A 59 -11.57 6.94 14.42
C ALA A 59 -12.75 6.06 13.97
N ASP A 60 -12.75 5.58 12.72
CA ASP A 60 -13.76 4.63 12.24
C ASP A 60 -13.72 3.31 13.03
N VAL A 61 -12.52 2.74 13.23
CA VAL A 61 -12.34 1.52 14.05
C VAL A 61 -12.79 1.74 15.50
N TYR A 62 -12.39 2.84 16.11
CA TYR A 62 -12.78 3.20 17.47
C TYR A 62 -14.30 3.30 17.59
N ASN A 63 -14.97 3.99 16.67
CA ASN A 63 -16.41 4.15 16.68
C ASN A 63 -17.16 2.82 16.49
N GLN A 64 -16.66 1.93 15.62
CA GLN A 64 -17.19 0.58 15.47
C GLN A 64 -17.08 -0.21 16.79
N LEU A 65 -15.90 -0.22 17.42
CA LEU A 65 -15.69 -0.92 18.68
C LEU A 65 -16.52 -0.34 19.84
N LYS A 66 -16.71 0.98 19.90
CA LYS A 66 -17.61 1.61 20.89
C LYS A 66 -19.07 1.25 20.63
N ALA A 67 -19.52 1.20 19.37
CA ALA A 67 -20.88 0.79 19.01
C ALA A 67 -21.15 -0.67 19.43
N ASP A 68 -20.14 -1.54 19.30
CA ASP A 68 -20.17 -2.94 19.73
C ASP A 68 -20.00 -3.11 21.25
N LYS A 69 -19.79 -2.01 21.99
CA LYS A 69 -19.52 -1.97 23.44
C LYS A 69 -18.26 -2.75 23.84
N SER A 70 -17.31 -2.89 22.92
CA SER A 70 -16.01 -3.48 23.19
C SER A 70 -15.25 -2.62 24.20
N PRO A 71 -14.56 -3.21 25.20
CA PRO A 71 -13.79 -2.48 26.20
C PRO A 71 -12.47 -1.98 25.58
N PHE A 72 -12.58 -0.96 24.72
CA PHE A 72 -11.47 -0.36 23.98
C PHE A 72 -11.40 1.13 24.27
N GLU A 73 -10.19 1.66 24.44
CA GLU A 73 -9.96 3.11 24.55
C GLU A 73 -8.65 3.49 23.86
N VAL A 74 -8.55 4.74 23.39
CA VAL A 74 -7.34 5.29 22.79
C VAL A 74 -6.85 6.46 23.65
N VAL A 75 -5.53 6.55 23.81
CA VAL A 75 -4.88 7.66 24.51
C VAL A 75 -3.91 8.33 23.55
N TYR A 76 -4.22 9.57 23.17
CA TYR A 76 -3.40 10.41 22.31
C TYR A 76 -2.20 10.97 23.08
N VAL A 77 -1.01 10.78 22.52
CA VAL A 77 0.26 11.36 22.96
C VAL A 77 0.76 12.31 21.88
N SER A 78 0.62 13.60 22.13
CA SER A 78 0.91 14.64 21.14
C SER A 78 2.40 14.94 20.99
N SER A 79 2.83 14.98 19.73
CA SER A 79 4.11 15.55 19.29
C SER A 79 3.96 16.96 18.68
N ASP A 80 2.85 17.65 18.96
CA ASP A 80 2.65 19.05 18.56
C ASP A 80 3.59 19.99 19.34
N GLU A 81 3.93 21.13 18.73
CA GLU A 81 4.85 22.10 19.32
C GLU A 81 4.16 23.07 20.27
N ASP A 82 2.84 23.24 20.17
CA ASP A 82 2.07 24.21 20.93
C ASP A 82 0.66 23.74 21.30
N GLN A 83 0.10 24.33 22.36
CA GLN A 83 -1.22 23.98 22.91
C GLN A 83 -2.34 24.17 21.88
N ARG A 84 -2.27 25.20 21.01
CA ARG A 84 -3.34 25.50 20.05
C ARG A 84 -3.37 24.45 18.94
N SER A 85 -2.22 24.00 18.47
CA SER A 85 -2.10 22.91 17.50
C SER A 85 -2.63 21.60 18.09
N PHE A 86 -2.28 21.31 19.36
CA PHE A 86 -2.82 20.19 20.11
C PHE A 86 -4.35 20.24 20.22
N ASP A 87 -4.92 21.34 20.71
CA ASP A 87 -6.36 21.47 20.93
C ASP A 87 -7.13 21.30 19.61
N ARG A 88 -6.63 21.89 18.52
CA ARG A 88 -7.23 21.77 17.19
C ARG A 88 -7.29 20.33 16.73
N PHE A 89 -6.19 19.59 16.86
CA PHE A 89 -6.07 18.25 16.32
C PHE A 89 -6.75 17.21 17.21
N HIS A 90 -6.59 17.32 18.53
CA HIS A 90 -7.32 16.49 19.51
C HIS A 90 -8.83 16.71 19.43
N GLY A 91 -9.28 17.93 19.10
CA GLY A 91 -10.70 18.22 18.86
C GLY A 91 -11.32 17.44 17.68
N LEU A 92 -10.51 16.84 16.80
CA LEU A 92 -10.97 15.95 15.73
C LEU A 92 -11.07 14.48 16.17
N MET A 93 -10.60 14.15 17.38
CA MET A 93 -10.46 12.79 17.87
C MET A 93 -11.54 12.45 18.91
N PRO A 94 -12.12 11.24 18.86
CA PRO A 94 -13.19 10.82 19.78
C PRO A 94 -12.68 10.20 21.10
N TRP A 95 -11.38 10.34 21.41
CA TRP A 95 -10.70 9.62 22.49
C TRP A 95 -9.91 10.55 23.41
N LEU A 96 -9.30 9.97 24.45
CA LEU A 96 -8.58 10.69 25.50
C LEU A 96 -7.18 11.11 25.05
N ALA A 97 -6.56 12.04 25.76
CA ALA A 97 -5.19 12.46 25.55
C ALA A 97 -4.42 12.67 26.86
N VAL A 98 -3.10 12.47 26.81
CA VAL A 98 -2.20 12.98 27.85
C VAL A 98 -2.23 14.51 27.76
N PRO A 99 -2.43 15.25 28.87
CA PRO A 99 -2.43 16.70 28.83
C PRO A 99 -1.17 17.25 28.17
N PHE A 100 -1.35 18.24 27.28
CA PHE A 100 -0.24 18.80 26.51
C PHE A 100 0.90 19.33 27.39
N SER A 101 0.55 19.86 28.57
CA SER A 101 1.48 20.36 29.59
C SER A 101 2.33 19.28 30.27
N ASP A 102 1.94 18.01 30.23
CA ASP A 102 2.71 16.91 30.83
C ASP A 102 3.83 16.43 29.90
N LEU A 103 4.82 17.30 29.71
CA LEU A 103 5.97 17.04 28.85
C LEU A 103 6.81 15.85 29.34
N GLN A 104 6.85 15.59 30.65
CA GLN A 104 7.64 14.49 31.20
C GLN A 104 7.00 13.13 30.92
N CYS A 105 5.67 13.00 31.09
CA CYS A 105 4.95 11.78 30.70
C CYS A 105 5.12 11.52 29.20
N LYS A 106 4.84 12.52 28.35
CA LYS A 106 5.00 12.39 26.89
C LYS A 106 6.43 11.95 26.50
N LYS A 107 7.46 12.60 27.05
CA LYS A 107 8.86 12.23 26.81
C LYS A 107 9.19 10.81 27.27
N SER A 108 8.72 10.41 28.45
CA SER A 108 8.96 9.08 29.01
C SER A 108 8.31 7.99 28.16
N LEU A 109 7.09 8.22 27.67
CA LEU A 109 6.38 7.31 26.76
C LEU A 109 7.13 7.18 25.43
N THR A 110 7.49 8.30 24.79
CA THR A 110 8.27 8.32 23.54
C THR A 110 9.58 7.55 23.68
N GLN A 111 10.31 7.75 24.78
CA GLN A 111 11.59 7.06 25.03
C GLN A 111 11.41 5.57 25.32
N ARG A 112 10.44 5.21 26.17
CA ARG A 112 10.18 3.81 26.56
C ARG A 112 9.87 2.94 25.35
N PHE A 113 9.06 3.47 24.44
CA PHE A 113 8.62 2.73 23.26
C PHE A 113 9.45 3.03 22.01
N GLN A 114 10.55 3.78 22.15
CA GLN A 114 11.48 4.08 21.07
C GLN A 114 10.75 4.64 19.83
N ILE A 115 9.83 5.59 20.06
CA ILE A 115 9.04 6.20 18.98
C ILE A 115 9.96 7.13 18.17
N GLU A 116 10.37 6.66 17.00
CA GLU A 116 11.22 7.42 16.06
C GLU A 116 10.40 8.26 15.07
N ALA A 117 9.18 7.83 14.75
CA ALA A 117 8.31 8.49 13.78
C ALA A 117 6.83 8.41 14.19
N VAL A 118 6.04 9.33 13.64
CA VAL A 118 4.58 9.37 13.78
C VAL A 118 3.93 9.24 12.39
N PRO A 119 2.76 8.59 12.27
CA PRO A 119 1.95 8.01 13.35
C PRO A 119 2.53 6.71 13.91
N SER A 120 2.45 6.51 15.22
CA SER A 120 2.73 5.24 15.90
C SER A 120 1.58 4.87 16.83
N LEU A 121 1.19 3.59 16.88
CA LEU A 121 0.08 3.10 17.70
C LEU A 121 0.50 1.80 18.39
N ILE A 122 0.53 1.82 19.72
CA ILE A 122 0.91 0.67 20.54
C ILE A 122 -0.32 0.15 21.25
N MET A 123 -0.58 -1.15 21.14
CA MET A 123 -1.74 -1.79 21.73
C MET A 123 -1.35 -2.46 23.05
N PHE A 124 -2.15 -2.25 24.07
CA PHE A 124 -2.00 -2.86 25.40
C PHE A 124 -3.22 -3.68 25.75
N ASP A 125 -2.98 -4.77 26.46
CA ASP A 125 -4.03 -5.59 27.04
C ASP A 125 -4.65 -4.89 28.27
N PRO A 126 -5.74 -5.44 28.82
CA PRO A 126 -6.36 -4.92 30.05
C PRO A 126 -5.47 -4.86 31.30
N ASN A 127 -4.38 -5.63 31.34
CA ASN A 127 -3.41 -5.63 32.45
C ASN A 127 -2.28 -4.62 32.22
N GLY A 128 -2.20 -4.01 31.03
CA GLY A 128 -1.17 -3.07 30.64
C GLY A 128 0.07 -3.71 30.01
N GLU A 129 0.00 -4.98 29.63
CA GLU A 129 1.03 -5.65 28.83
C GLU A 129 0.93 -5.24 27.36
N THR A 130 2.07 -5.06 26.69
CA THR A 130 2.10 -4.72 25.27
C THR A 130 1.64 -5.91 24.43
N LEU A 131 0.58 -5.70 23.64
CA LEU A 131 0.08 -6.67 22.64
C LEU A 131 0.74 -6.48 21.27
N GLN A 132 0.83 -5.24 20.78
CA GLN A 132 1.33 -4.92 19.43
C GLN A 132 2.09 -3.61 19.44
N MET A 133 3.24 -3.55 18.74
CA MET A 133 3.99 -2.32 18.54
C MET A 133 3.64 -1.64 17.21
N GLU A 134 3.17 -2.42 16.23
CA GLU A 134 2.84 -2.01 14.87
C GLU A 134 1.31 -1.82 14.68
N GLY A 135 0.64 -1.20 15.65
CA GLY A 135 -0.81 -1.06 15.66
C GLY A 135 -1.37 -0.30 14.46
N VAL A 136 -0.60 0.62 13.88
CA VAL A 136 -0.99 1.37 12.66
C VAL A 136 -1.23 0.41 11.49
N GLU A 137 -0.29 -0.50 11.24
CA GLU A 137 -0.38 -1.48 10.16
C GLU A 137 -1.54 -2.45 10.39
N ILE A 138 -1.71 -2.92 11.63
CA ILE A 138 -2.81 -3.81 12.01
C ILE A 138 -4.17 -3.15 11.80
N VAL A 139 -4.31 -1.86 12.16
CA VAL A 139 -5.54 -1.10 11.93
C VAL A 139 -5.82 -0.91 10.44
N TYR A 140 -4.80 -0.59 9.63
CA TYR A 140 -4.97 -0.50 8.18
C TYR A 140 -5.39 -1.83 7.55
N ARG A 141 -4.80 -2.94 8.00
CA ARG A 141 -5.00 -4.27 7.41
C ARG A 141 -6.31 -4.90 7.83
N TYR A 142 -6.63 -4.84 9.12
CA TYR A 142 -7.72 -5.61 9.72
C TYR A 142 -8.84 -4.77 10.33
N GLY A 143 -8.60 -3.48 10.58
CA GLY A 143 -9.55 -2.58 11.21
C GLY A 143 -10.07 -3.12 12.54
N ALA A 144 -11.37 -2.98 12.81
CA ALA A 144 -12.00 -3.45 14.04
C ALA A 144 -11.94 -4.98 14.23
N ARG A 145 -11.75 -5.77 13.17
CA ARG A 145 -11.65 -7.25 13.26
C ARG A 145 -10.44 -7.70 14.05
N ALA A 146 -9.41 -6.86 14.12
CA ALA A 146 -8.20 -7.13 14.89
C ALA A 146 -8.45 -7.13 16.40
N PHE A 147 -9.51 -6.48 16.91
CA PHE A 147 -9.82 -6.50 18.34
C PHE A 147 -9.96 -7.94 18.86
N PRO A 148 -9.36 -8.29 20.02
CA PRO A 148 -8.72 -7.44 21.03
C PRO A 148 -7.23 -7.11 20.78
N PHE A 149 -6.74 -7.26 19.55
CA PHE A 149 -5.37 -6.99 19.10
C PHE A 149 -4.31 -7.92 19.71
N THR A 150 -4.72 -9.03 20.32
CA THR A 150 -3.81 -10.07 20.80
C THR A 150 -3.07 -10.75 19.66
N CYS A 151 -1.83 -11.21 19.87
CA CYS A 151 -1.08 -11.97 18.87
C CYS A 151 -1.88 -13.14 18.29
N ALA A 152 -2.55 -13.94 19.13
CA ALA A 152 -3.39 -15.06 18.67
C ALA A 152 -4.51 -14.63 17.71
N ARG A 153 -5.11 -13.44 17.93
CA ARG A 153 -6.15 -12.90 17.05
C ARG A 153 -5.58 -12.43 15.71
N ILE A 154 -4.40 -11.83 15.72
CA ILE A 154 -3.71 -11.43 14.48
C ILE A 154 -3.29 -12.68 13.69
N GLU A 155 -2.72 -13.68 14.35
CA GLU A 155 -2.37 -14.96 13.74
C GLU A 155 -3.58 -15.68 13.11
N GLU A 156 -4.73 -15.63 13.77
CA GLU A 156 -6.00 -16.15 13.24
C GLU A 156 -6.41 -15.41 11.96
N LEU A 157 -6.39 -14.08 11.96
CA LEU A 157 -6.74 -13.27 10.78
C LEU A 157 -5.76 -13.48 9.62
N GLU A 158 -4.47 -13.61 9.92
CA GLU A 158 -3.47 -13.96 8.91
C GLU A 158 -3.68 -15.37 8.37
N ALA A 159 -4.07 -16.34 9.21
CA ALA A 159 -4.40 -17.68 8.77
C ALA A 159 -5.63 -17.69 7.87
N GLU A 160 -6.67 -16.92 8.19
CA GLU A 160 -7.83 -16.73 7.31
C GLU A 160 -7.43 -16.16 5.95
N GLU A 161 -6.55 -15.15 5.91
CA GLU A 161 -6.03 -14.59 4.66
C GLU A 161 -5.21 -15.60 3.87
N ARG A 162 -4.33 -16.35 4.54
CA ARG A 162 -3.56 -17.44 3.91
C ARG A 162 -4.47 -18.48 3.30
N VAL A 163 -5.46 -18.98 4.06
CA VAL A 163 -6.44 -19.95 3.55
C VAL A 163 -7.20 -19.38 2.37
N LYS A 164 -7.62 -18.11 2.41
CA LYS A 164 -8.30 -17.44 1.29
C LYS A 164 -7.44 -17.35 0.02
N HIS A 165 -6.14 -17.13 0.17
CA HIS A 165 -5.17 -17.11 -0.94
C HIS A 165 -4.88 -18.54 -1.43
N GLU A 166 -4.69 -19.49 -0.53
CA GLU A 166 -4.48 -20.92 -0.81
C GLU A 166 -5.70 -21.61 -1.38
N SER A 167 -6.91 -21.07 -1.19
CA SER A 167 -8.14 -21.54 -1.83
C SER A 167 -8.53 -20.73 -3.06
N GLN A 168 -7.78 -19.68 -3.39
CA GLN A 168 -8.05 -18.82 -4.55
C GLN A 168 -8.04 -19.62 -5.86
N THR A 169 -9.08 -19.47 -6.66
CA THR A 169 -9.17 -19.95 -8.05
C THR A 169 -9.78 -18.85 -8.92
N LEU A 170 -9.70 -19.01 -10.25
CA LEU A 170 -10.38 -18.10 -11.18
C LEU A 170 -11.87 -18.02 -10.90
N GLU A 171 -12.53 -19.15 -10.63
CA GLU A 171 -13.94 -19.22 -10.30
C GLU A 171 -14.25 -18.43 -9.03
N THR A 172 -13.50 -18.64 -7.94
CA THR A 172 -13.78 -17.93 -6.67
C THR A 172 -13.55 -16.42 -6.76
N LEU A 173 -12.62 -15.97 -7.60
CA LEU A 173 -12.34 -14.56 -7.81
C LEU A 173 -13.34 -13.89 -8.74
N LEU A 174 -13.63 -14.54 -9.87
CA LEU A 174 -14.34 -13.93 -10.98
C LEU A 174 -15.84 -14.24 -10.97
N SER A 175 -16.31 -15.15 -10.12
CA SER A 175 -17.74 -15.46 -10.00
C SER A 175 -18.39 -14.61 -8.91
N THR A 176 -19.46 -13.90 -9.27
CA THR A 176 -20.27 -13.11 -8.31
C THR A 176 -21.74 -13.42 -8.52
N ASN A 177 -22.51 -13.63 -7.44
CA ASN A 177 -23.97 -13.83 -7.49
C ASN A 177 -24.41 -14.92 -8.49
N GLY A 178 -23.64 -16.02 -8.60
CA GLY A 178 -23.92 -17.12 -9.54
C GLY A 178 -23.48 -16.87 -10.99
N ARG A 179 -22.90 -15.70 -11.32
CA ARG A 179 -22.28 -15.46 -12.63
C ARG A 179 -21.02 -16.31 -12.77
N SER A 180 -20.92 -17.06 -13.87
CA SER A 180 -19.78 -17.92 -14.19
C SER A 180 -19.12 -17.61 -15.54
N TYR A 181 -19.23 -16.36 -16.02
CA TYR A 181 -18.72 -15.94 -17.33
C TYR A 181 -18.09 -14.53 -17.28
N VAL A 182 -17.20 -14.27 -18.22
CA VAL A 182 -16.70 -12.93 -18.59
C VAL A 182 -17.20 -12.56 -19.99
N ILE A 183 -16.95 -11.34 -20.45
CA ILE A 183 -17.44 -10.83 -21.74
C ILE A 183 -16.26 -10.69 -22.71
N SER A 184 -16.47 -11.12 -23.95
CA SER A 184 -15.65 -10.79 -25.11
C SER A 184 -16.46 -9.89 -26.06
N HIS A 185 -15.80 -9.32 -27.07
CA HIS A 185 -16.50 -8.60 -28.16
C HIS A 185 -17.49 -9.48 -28.94
N SER A 186 -17.38 -10.80 -28.86
CA SER A 186 -18.27 -11.76 -29.54
C SER A 186 -19.34 -12.36 -28.62
N GLY A 187 -19.39 -11.99 -27.34
CA GLY A 187 -20.36 -12.51 -26.37
C GLY A 187 -19.71 -13.09 -25.11
N GLN A 188 -20.47 -13.89 -24.38
CA GLN A 188 -20.05 -14.43 -23.08
C GLN A 188 -19.02 -15.57 -23.24
N VAL A 189 -18.02 -15.58 -22.35
CA VAL A 189 -16.97 -16.59 -22.26
C VAL A 189 -17.03 -17.22 -20.87
N PRO A 190 -17.27 -18.54 -20.74
CA PRO A 190 -17.29 -19.20 -19.44
C PRO A 190 -15.94 -19.09 -18.71
N ILE A 191 -15.94 -18.81 -17.40
CA ILE A 191 -14.70 -18.66 -16.61
C ILE A 191 -13.85 -19.94 -16.68
N ARG A 192 -14.46 -21.12 -16.55
CA ARG A 192 -13.80 -22.43 -16.71
C ARG A 192 -12.98 -22.60 -18.01
N SER A 193 -13.29 -21.85 -19.08
CA SER A 193 -12.54 -21.90 -20.34
C SER A 193 -11.21 -21.13 -20.29
N LEU A 194 -10.99 -20.42 -19.19
CA LEU A 194 -9.78 -19.66 -18.88
C LEU A 194 -8.87 -20.42 -17.92
N GLU A 195 -9.31 -21.55 -17.34
CA GLU A 195 -8.45 -22.45 -16.58
C GLU A 195 -7.26 -22.92 -17.44
N GLY A 196 -6.09 -23.02 -16.82
CA GLY A 196 -4.85 -23.37 -17.49
C GLY A 196 -4.14 -22.19 -18.17
N LYS A 197 -4.70 -20.97 -18.10
CA LYS A 197 -4.09 -19.76 -18.67
C LYS A 197 -3.54 -18.85 -17.59
N THR A 198 -2.42 -18.21 -17.87
CA THR A 198 -1.97 -17.03 -17.13
C THR A 198 -2.92 -15.87 -17.42
N ILE A 199 -3.52 -15.29 -16.37
CA ILE A 199 -4.53 -14.22 -16.50
C ILE A 199 -3.98 -12.91 -15.95
N GLY A 200 -4.05 -11.83 -16.74
CA GLY A 200 -3.86 -10.47 -16.24
C GLY A 200 -5.20 -9.83 -15.85
N LEU A 201 -5.45 -9.55 -14.57
CA LEU A 201 -6.56 -8.71 -14.14
C LEU A 201 -6.16 -7.24 -14.24
N TYR A 202 -6.71 -6.54 -15.23
CA TYR A 202 -6.34 -5.17 -15.55
C TYR A 202 -7.36 -4.17 -15.00
N PHE A 203 -6.98 -3.43 -13.96
CA PHE A 203 -7.79 -2.39 -13.34
C PHE A 203 -7.52 -1.04 -14.01
N SER A 204 -8.56 -0.47 -14.63
CA SER A 204 -8.44 0.77 -15.44
C SER A 204 -9.77 1.54 -15.51
N ALA A 205 -9.74 2.76 -16.04
CA ALA A 205 -10.90 3.61 -16.27
C ALA A 205 -10.70 4.51 -17.50
N HIS A 206 -11.80 4.97 -18.12
CA HIS A 206 -11.78 5.80 -19.32
C HIS A 206 -11.16 7.18 -19.08
N HIS A 207 -11.58 7.88 -18.02
CA HIS A 207 -11.13 9.23 -17.68
C HIS A 207 -9.90 9.21 -16.77
N CYS A 208 -8.88 8.45 -17.16
CA CYS A 208 -7.65 8.27 -16.42
C CYS A 208 -6.45 8.39 -17.37
N PRO A 209 -5.78 9.55 -17.46
CA PRO A 209 -4.62 9.74 -18.33
C PRO A 209 -3.49 8.71 -18.18
N PRO A 210 -3.05 8.32 -16.96
CA PRO A 210 -2.02 7.28 -16.83
C PRO A 210 -2.53 5.91 -17.32
N CYS A 211 -3.83 5.64 -17.19
CA CYS A 211 -4.45 4.43 -17.72
C CYS A 211 -4.41 4.39 -19.26
N LEU A 212 -4.66 5.51 -19.94
CA LEU A 212 -4.59 5.58 -21.40
C LEU A 212 -3.18 5.26 -21.91
N LYS A 213 -2.14 5.87 -21.32
CA LYS A 213 -0.74 5.61 -21.67
C LYS A 213 -0.38 4.13 -21.51
N PHE A 214 -0.69 3.56 -20.36
CA PHE A 214 -0.38 2.15 -20.07
C PHE A 214 -1.18 1.17 -20.94
N THR A 215 -2.46 1.47 -21.22
CA THR A 215 -3.31 0.61 -22.07
C THR A 215 -2.69 0.43 -23.46
N SER A 216 -2.22 1.50 -24.10
CA SER A 216 -1.58 1.43 -25.42
C SER A 216 -0.34 0.52 -25.43
N LYS A 217 0.50 0.61 -24.39
CA LYS A 217 1.68 -0.25 -24.21
C LYS A 217 1.28 -1.70 -23.98
N LEU A 218 0.29 -1.94 -23.12
CA LEU A 218 -0.22 -3.26 -22.80
C LEU A 218 -0.86 -3.95 -24.02
N VAL A 219 -1.56 -3.21 -24.89
CA VAL A 219 -2.11 -3.73 -26.15
C VAL A 219 -0.99 -4.25 -27.07
N SER A 220 0.10 -3.48 -27.22
CA SER A 220 1.24 -3.89 -28.04
C SER A 220 1.85 -5.20 -27.52
N ILE A 221 2.09 -5.28 -26.21
CA ILE A 221 2.68 -6.47 -25.57
C ILE A 221 1.74 -7.67 -25.63
N TYR A 222 0.46 -7.46 -25.37
CA TYR A 222 -0.57 -8.50 -25.49
C TYR A 222 -0.60 -9.10 -26.90
N ASN A 223 -0.60 -8.26 -27.94
CA ASN A 223 -0.59 -8.71 -29.33
C ASN A 223 0.71 -9.46 -29.68
N ASN A 224 1.86 -9.03 -29.16
CA ASN A 224 3.14 -9.74 -29.34
C ASN A 224 3.14 -11.12 -28.66
N LEU A 225 2.59 -11.24 -27.45
CA LEU A 225 2.46 -12.52 -26.75
C LEU A 225 1.48 -13.45 -27.47
N LYS A 226 0.38 -12.90 -28.01
CA LYS A 226 -0.60 -13.66 -28.80
C LYS A 226 -0.04 -14.15 -30.14
N SER A 227 0.88 -13.43 -30.77
CA SER A 227 1.49 -13.82 -32.06
C SER A 227 2.66 -14.80 -31.94
N LYS A 228 3.42 -14.76 -30.83
CA LYS A 228 4.58 -15.65 -30.60
C LYS A 228 4.21 -17.06 -30.16
N ASN A 229 3.04 -17.25 -29.54
CA ASN A 229 2.60 -18.55 -29.07
C ASN A 229 1.82 -19.27 -30.18
N ASP A 230 2.37 -20.38 -30.70
CA ASP A 230 1.75 -21.26 -31.71
C ASP A 230 0.32 -21.74 -31.33
N ASN A 231 -0.07 -21.58 -30.06
CA ASN A 231 -1.39 -21.95 -29.54
C ASN A 231 -2.29 -20.79 -29.09
N ASN A 232 -1.88 -19.52 -29.14
CA ASN A 232 -2.75 -18.34 -28.85
C ASN A 232 -3.56 -18.39 -27.51
N LYS A 233 -3.23 -19.30 -26.59
CA LYS A 233 -4.13 -19.75 -25.52
C LYS A 233 -3.60 -19.55 -24.11
N GLU A 234 -2.33 -19.27 -23.88
CA GLU A 234 -1.74 -19.36 -22.53
C GLU A 234 -1.79 -18.05 -21.75
N PHE A 235 -1.92 -16.90 -22.41
CA PHE A 235 -2.07 -15.60 -21.75
C PHE A 235 -3.39 -14.95 -22.15
N GLU A 236 -4.12 -14.38 -21.19
CA GLU A 236 -5.34 -13.60 -21.44
C GLU A 236 -5.44 -12.44 -20.45
N ILE A 237 -6.10 -11.35 -20.84
CA ILE A 237 -6.34 -10.20 -19.96
C ILE A 237 -7.84 -10.07 -19.70
N ILE A 238 -8.22 -9.77 -18.46
CA ILE A 238 -9.59 -9.46 -18.07
C ILE A 238 -9.60 -8.05 -17.51
N PHE A 239 -10.27 -7.14 -18.22
CA PHE A 239 -10.51 -5.78 -17.78
C PHE A 239 -11.48 -5.77 -16.59
N VAL A 240 -11.08 -5.09 -15.52
CA VAL A 240 -11.87 -4.79 -14.34
C VAL A 240 -12.03 -3.28 -14.25
N SER A 241 -13.25 -2.80 -14.48
CA SER A 241 -13.49 -1.36 -14.58
C SER A 241 -13.61 -0.69 -13.23
N ALA A 242 -12.89 0.42 -13.11
CA ALA A 242 -13.03 1.42 -12.04
C ALA A 242 -13.92 2.61 -12.48
N ASP A 243 -14.61 2.51 -13.63
CA ASP A 243 -15.46 3.58 -14.15
C ASP A 243 -16.71 3.81 -13.30
N ARG A 244 -17.11 5.08 -13.20
CA ARG A 244 -18.24 5.50 -12.37
C ARG A 244 -19.61 5.16 -12.97
N ASN A 245 -19.69 4.91 -14.28
CA ASN A 245 -20.92 4.57 -14.99
C ASN A 245 -20.66 3.59 -16.14
N LYS A 246 -21.76 3.02 -16.68
CA LYS A 246 -21.73 1.97 -17.71
C LYS A 246 -21.27 2.50 -19.06
N GLU A 247 -21.54 3.78 -19.35
CA GLU A 247 -21.17 4.44 -20.59
C GLU A 247 -19.65 4.55 -20.68
N ALA A 248 -18.99 5.08 -19.64
CA ALA A 248 -17.54 5.17 -19.56
C ALA A 248 -16.87 3.79 -19.61
N TYR A 249 -17.42 2.79 -18.92
CA TYR A 249 -17.01 1.39 -19.03
C TYR A 249 -17.02 0.90 -20.49
N THR A 250 -18.11 1.16 -21.19
CA THR A 250 -18.31 0.69 -22.57
C THR A 250 -17.31 1.36 -23.51
N GLU A 251 -17.11 2.67 -23.39
CA GLU A 251 -16.11 3.39 -24.17
C GLU A 251 -14.68 2.95 -23.85
N CYS A 252 -14.36 2.68 -22.58
CA CYS A 252 -13.06 2.14 -22.17
C CYS A 252 -12.79 0.77 -22.82
N TYR A 253 -13.78 -0.13 -22.76
CA TYR A 253 -13.62 -1.50 -23.25
C TYR A 253 -13.50 -1.60 -24.78
N LYS A 254 -14.13 -0.70 -25.56
CA LYS A 254 -14.05 -0.70 -27.03
C LYS A 254 -12.61 -0.68 -27.57
N ALA A 255 -11.70 -0.02 -26.86
CA ALA A 255 -10.31 0.11 -27.26
C ALA A 255 -9.43 -1.10 -26.88
N MET A 256 -9.98 -2.10 -26.19
CA MET A 256 -9.22 -3.20 -25.59
C MET A 256 -9.43 -4.51 -26.37
N PRO A 257 -8.37 -5.25 -26.74
CA PRO A 257 -8.47 -6.49 -27.52
C PRO A 257 -8.74 -7.76 -26.68
N TRP A 258 -9.00 -7.61 -25.38
CA TRP A 258 -9.08 -8.69 -24.41
C TRP A 258 -10.48 -8.82 -23.78
N LEU A 259 -10.63 -9.66 -22.76
CA LEU A 259 -11.90 -9.93 -22.08
C LEU A 259 -12.24 -8.85 -21.03
N THR A 260 -13.47 -8.78 -20.57
CA THR A 260 -13.88 -7.86 -19.50
C THR A 260 -14.87 -8.51 -18.55
N LEU A 261 -14.83 -8.11 -17.27
CA LEU A 261 -15.93 -8.40 -16.37
C LEU A 261 -17.16 -7.57 -16.77
N PRO A 262 -18.38 -8.10 -16.63
CA PRO A 262 -19.58 -7.27 -16.76
C PRO A 262 -19.53 -6.07 -15.82
N TYR A 263 -20.17 -4.98 -16.23
CA TYR A 263 -20.21 -3.76 -15.43
C TYR A 263 -21.03 -3.95 -14.14
N GLU A 264 -20.35 -4.38 -13.08
CA GLU A 264 -20.89 -4.70 -11.77
C GLU A 264 -20.02 -4.03 -10.70
N LYS A 265 -20.47 -2.88 -10.17
CA LYS A 265 -19.66 -2.08 -9.22
C LYS A 265 -19.20 -2.86 -7.99
N GLU A 266 -20.06 -3.73 -7.46
CA GLU A 266 -19.72 -4.51 -6.27
C GLU A 266 -18.65 -5.57 -6.55
N THR A 267 -18.67 -6.20 -7.73
CA THR A 267 -17.61 -7.12 -8.18
C THR A 267 -16.28 -6.37 -8.32
N SER A 268 -16.26 -5.22 -9.00
CA SER A 268 -15.04 -4.41 -9.13
C SER A 268 -14.49 -3.96 -7.77
N LYS A 269 -15.36 -3.48 -6.87
CA LYS A 269 -14.96 -3.08 -5.50
C LYS A 269 -14.40 -4.25 -4.69
N ALA A 270 -15.04 -5.42 -4.78
CA ALA A 270 -14.59 -6.62 -4.07
C ALA A 270 -13.19 -7.04 -4.54
N LEU A 271 -12.91 -6.98 -5.85
CA LEU A 271 -11.60 -7.28 -6.40
C LEU A 271 -10.54 -6.22 -6.06
N LEU A 272 -10.88 -4.92 -6.13
CA LEU A 272 -10.00 -3.84 -5.69
C LEU A 272 -9.59 -4.04 -4.22
N LYS A 273 -10.56 -4.37 -3.36
CA LYS A 273 -10.30 -4.68 -1.95
C LYS A 273 -9.49 -5.97 -1.79
N TYR A 274 -9.84 -7.04 -2.49
CA TYR A 274 -9.13 -8.33 -2.39
C TYR A 274 -7.64 -8.18 -2.70
N PHE A 275 -7.31 -7.42 -3.76
CA PHE A 275 -5.93 -7.24 -4.18
C PHE A 275 -5.23 -6.05 -3.51
N HIS A 276 -5.91 -5.28 -2.67
CA HIS A 276 -5.41 -4.02 -2.10
C HIS A 276 -4.94 -3.04 -3.19
N VAL A 277 -5.72 -2.90 -4.26
CA VAL A 277 -5.41 -1.96 -5.35
C VAL A 277 -5.75 -0.54 -4.91
N LEU A 278 -4.72 0.22 -4.55
CA LEU A 278 -4.84 1.61 -4.08
C LEU A 278 -4.94 2.64 -5.22
N GLY A 279 -4.51 2.28 -6.43
CA GLY A 279 -4.48 3.17 -7.59
C GLY A 279 -4.59 2.45 -8.93
N ILE A 280 -5.00 3.18 -9.95
CA ILE A 280 -5.08 2.71 -11.35
C ILE A 280 -4.14 3.53 -12.25
N PRO A 281 -3.60 2.94 -13.33
CA PRO A 281 -3.78 1.55 -13.76
C PRO A 281 -3.01 0.56 -12.87
N SER A 282 -3.60 -0.62 -12.67
CA SER A 282 -2.98 -1.75 -11.96
C SER A 282 -3.19 -3.05 -12.74
N LEU A 283 -2.21 -3.95 -12.72
CA LEU A 283 -2.27 -5.24 -13.42
C LEU A 283 -1.82 -6.34 -12.47
N ILE A 284 -2.74 -7.21 -12.08
CA ILE A 284 -2.48 -8.38 -11.24
C ILE A 284 -2.30 -9.59 -12.14
N ILE A 285 -1.25 -10.37 -11.95
CA ILE A 285 -1.00 -11.58 -12.72
C ILE A 285 -1.42 -12.80 -11.91
N LEU A 286 -2.26 -13.63 -12.51
CA LEU A 286 -2.69 -14.91 -11.99
C LEU A 286 -2.08 -16.05 -12.79
N SER A 287 -1.72 -17.13 -12.10
CA SER A 287 -1.24 -18.37 -12.69
C SER A 287 -2.36 -19.18 -13.34
N PRO A 288 -2.00 -20.20 -14.15
CA PRO A 288 -2.92 -21.16 -14.76
C PRO A 288 -3.97 -21.80 -13.84
N ASP A 289 -3.66 -21.99 -12.56
CA ASP A 289 -4.56 -22.53 -11.52
C ASP A 289 -5.37 -21.43 -10.79
N GLY A 290 -5.22 -20.18 -11.20
CA GLY A 290 -5.93 -19.04 -10.64
C GLY A 290 -5.33 -18.46 -9.37
N LYS A 291 -4.11 -18.86 -8.96
CA LYS A 291 -3.36 -18.22 -7.86
C LYS A 291 -2.76 -16.89 -8.30
N THR A 292 -2.48 -16.00 -7.36
CA THR A 292 -1.79 -14.75 -7.65
C THR A 292 -0.30 -15.00 -7.73
N ILE A 293 0.28 -14.72 -8.90
CA ILE A 293 1.73 -14.73 -9.10
C ILE A 293 2.31 -13.42 -8.56
N THR A 294 1.72 -12.29 -8.97
CA THR A 294 2.23 -10.97 -8.56
C THR A 294 1.15 -9.90 -8.69
N LYS A 295 1.20 -8.91 -7.80
CA LYS A 295 0.39 -7.70 -7.88
C LYS A 295 1.08 -6.58 -8.68
N ASP A 296 2.34 -6.80 -9.04
CA ASP A 296 3.22 -5.82 -9.67
C ASP A 296 3.30 -5.99 -11.19
N GLY A 297 2.30 -6.62 -11.81
CA GLY A 297 2.28 -6.90 -13.24
C GLY A 297 2.48 -5.65 -14.11
N ARG A 298 1.96 -4.49 -13.68
CA ARG A 298 2.20 -3.21 -14.38
C ARG A 298 3.68 -2.85 -14.41
N TYR A 299 4.39 -3.04 -13.30
CA TYR A 299 5.82 -2.78 -13.20
C TYR A 299 6.61 -3.72 -14.11
N LEU A 300 6.33 -5.02 -14.03
CA LEU A 300 7.01 -6.03 -14.84
C LEU A 300 6.82 -5.79 -16.35
N ILE A 301 5.62 -5.39 -16.75
CA ILE A 301 5.32 -4.98 -18.14
C ILE A 301 6.10 -3.72 -18.54
N ASN A 302 6.23 -2.75 -17.64
CA ASN A 302 6.97 -1.53 -17.94
C ASN A 302 8.48 -1.76 -18.09
N LEU A 303 9.03 -2.63 -17.24
CA LEU A 303 10.46 -2.90 -17.14
C LEU A 303 10.93 -3.93 -18.17
N TYR A 304 10.25 -5.08 -18.27
CA TYR A 304 10.69 -6.20 -19.09
C TYR A 304 9.82 -6.45 -20.34
N ALA A 305 8.74 -5.68 -20.51
CA ALA A 305 7.79 -5.84 -21.61
C ALA A 305 7.27 -7.29 -21.73
N ASP A 306 7.29 -7.88 -22.92
CA ASP A 306 6.88 -9.26 -23.17
C ASP A 306 7.86 -10.30 -22.60
N MET A 307 9.09 -9.90 -22.26
CA MET A 307 10.07 -10.81 -21.64
C MET A 307 9.67 -11.22 -20.23
N ALA A 308 8.84 -10.43 -19.55
CA ALA A 308 8.32 -10.75 -18.22
C ALA A 308 7.54 -12.07 -18.21
N TYR A 309 6.85 -12.41 -19.32
CA TYR A 309 6.11 -13.66 -19.44
C TYR A 309 7.04 -14.89 -19.25
N PRO A 310 6.63 -15.93 -18.49
CA PRO A 310 5.30 -16.17 -17.91
C PRO A 310 5.07 -15.57 -16.50
N PHE A 311 5.86 -14.57 -16.11
CA PHE A 311 5.81 -13.85 -14.83
C PHE A 311 6.16 -14.69 -13.60
N THR A 312 6.63 -15.92 -13.79
CA THR A 312 7.09 -16.80 -12.71
C THR A 312 8.25 -16.19 -11.93
N GLU A 313 8.35 -16.49 -10.63
CA GLU A 313 9.43 -15.98 -9.78
C GLU A 313 10.82 -16.26 -10.36
N GLU A 314 11.06 -17.47 -10.90
CA GLU A 314 12.35 -17.82 -11.52
C GLU A 314 12.65 -16.97 -12.76
N ARG A 315 11.61 -16.60 -13.52
CA ARG A 315 11.76 -15.78 -14.73
C ARG A 315 12.10 -14.35 -14.35
N ILE A 316 11.38 -13.80 -13.36
CA ILE A 316 11.63 -12.44 -12.89
C ILE A 316 12.99 -12.33 -12.22
N ARG A 317 13.39 -13.31 -11.40
CA ARG A 317 14.73 -13.37 -10.82
C ARG A 317 15.82 -13.39 -11.90
N PHE A 318 15.67 -14.23 -12.93
CA PHE A 318 16.62 -14.26 -14.04
C PHE A 318 16.74 -12.91 -14.77
N LEU A 319 15.62 -12.22 -14.99
CA LEU A 319 15.63 -10.90 -15.63
C LEU A 319 16.27 -9.83 -14.74
N GLN A 320 16.03 -9.91 -13.42
CA GLN A 320 16.66 -9.02 -12.45
C GLN A 320 18.17 -9.22 -12.39
N GLU A 321 18.65 -10.47 -12.30
CA GLU A 321 20.08 -10.80 -12.32
C GLU A 321 20.77 -10.27 -13.58
N ARG A 322 20.08 -10.32 -14.72
CA ARG A 322 20.58 -9.73 -15.97
C ARG A 322 20.67 -8.20 -15.91
N LEU A 323 19.64 -7.52 -15.38
CA LEU A 323 19.69 -6.07 -15.21
C LEU A 323 20.80 -5.67 -14.24
N ASP A 324 21.01 -6.41 -13.16
CA ASP A 324 22.08 -6.17 -12.19
C ASP A 324 23.46 -6.34 -12.83
N GLU A 325 23.63 -7.33 -13.72
CA GLU A 325 24.86 -7.51 -14.48
C GLU A 325 25.08 -6.38 -15.49
N GLU A 326 24.04 -5.97 -16.22
CA GLU A 326 24.08 -4.84 -17.16
C GLU A 326 24.40 -3.52 -16.43
N ALA A 327 23.84 -3.33 -15.23
CA ALA A 327 24.04 -2.13 -14.40
C ALA A 327 25.49 -1.94 -13.94
N LYS A 328 26.31 -3.00 -13.90
CA LYS A 328 27.76 -2.88 -13.60
C LYS A 328 28.51 -2.06 -14.66
N ALA A 329 27.98 -1.97 -15.87
CA ALA A 329 28.55 -1.15 -16.93
C ALA A 329 28.11 0.32 -16.85
N TYR A 330 27.10 0.65 -16.05
CA TYR A 330 26.62 2.02 -15.91
C TYR A 330 27.55 2.86 -15.03
N PRO A 331 27.77 4.14 -15.38
CA PRO A 331 28.54 5.05 -14.54
C PRO A 331 27.81 5.29 -13.21
N ARG A 332 28.56 5.36 -12.10
CA ARG A 332 27.98 5.57 -10.77
C ARG A 332 27.26 6.91 -10.63
N SER A 333 27.68 7.91 -11.40
CA SER A 333 27.05 9.21 -11.46
C SER A 333 27.10 9.79 -12.87
N VAL A 334 26.10 10.61 -13.20
CA VAL A 334 25.96 11.27 -14.52
C VAL A 334 25.43 12.70 -14.39
N ASN A 335 25.79 13.54 -15.35
CA ASN A 335 25.10 14.80 -15.61
C ASN A 335 24.03 14.56 -16.69
N HIS A 336 22.88 15.21 -16.54
CA HIS A 336 21.74 15.06 -17.46
C HIS A 336 21.32 16.41 -18.00
N VAL A 337 21.16 16.56 -19.32
CA VAL A 337 20.89 17.86 -19.99
C VAL A 337 19.71 18.64 -19.38
N ASN A 338 18.69 17.93 -18.89
CA ASN A 338 17.47 18.55 -18.35
C ASN A 338 17.51 18.70 -16.82
N HIS A 339 18.65 18.40 -16.16
CA HIS A 339 18.78 18.49 -14.72
C HIS A 339 20.15 19.03 -14.28
N ARG A 340 20.16 19.95 -13.32
CA ARG A 340 21.39 20.68 -12.95
C ARG A 340 22.29 19.96 -11.94
N HIS A 341 21.71 19.11 -11.10
CA HIS A 341 22.48 18.35 -10.12
C HIS A 341 22.99 17.05 -10.73
N GLU A 342 24.06 16.51 -10.16
CA GLU A 342 24.57 15.19 -10.51
C GLU A 342 23.55 14.12 -10.07
N LEU A 343 23.29 13.15 -10.95
CA LEU A 343 22.42 12.03 -10.66
C LEU A 343 23.25 10.81 -10.29
N ASN A 344 22.89 10.12 -9.22
CA ASN A 344 23.58 8.93 -8.73
C ASN A 344 22.82 7.68 -9.13
N LEU A 345 23.54 6.67 -9.60
CA LEU A 345 22.96 5.36 -9.88
C LEU A 345 22.62 4.68 -8.55
N VAL A 346 21.33 4.41 -8.34
CA VAL A 346 20.81 3.72 -7.16
C VAL A 346 19.97 2.51 -7.58
N SER A 347 19.81 1.59 -6.64
CA SER A 347 18.97 0.40 -6.71
C SER A 347 18.11 0.33 -5.45
N GLU A 348 17.14 -0.58 -5.42
CA GLU A 348 16.30 -0.83 -4.25
C GLU A 348 17.13 -1.13 -2.98
N GLY A 349 18.28 -1.80 -3.11
CA GLY A 349 19.18 -2.08 -2.00
C GLY A 349 20.07 -0.92 -1.57
N SER A 350 20.09 0.19 -2.32
CA SER A 350 20.99 1.34 -2.11
C SER A 350 20.25 2.68 -2.04
N GLY A 351 18.97 2.67 -1.66
CA GLY A 351 18.16 3.87 -1.45
C GLY A 351 17.25 4.28 -2.62
N GLY A 352 17.25 3.52 -3.71
CA GLY A 352 16.28 3.64 -4.79
C GLY A 352 14.97 2.90 -4.47
N GLY A 353 13.96 3.07 -5.31
CA GLY A 353 12.66 2.43 -5.11
C GLY A 353 11.77 2.48 -6.35
N PRO A 354 10.46 2.25 -6.23
CA PRO A 354 9.52 2.58 -7.29
C PRO A 354 9.48 4.09 -7.53
N PHE A 355 9.67 4.53 -8.78
CA PHE A 355 9.75 5.95 -9.14
C PHE A 355 8.94 6.28 -10.39
N ILE A 356 8.69 7.57 -10.64
CA ILE A 356 8.18 8.07 -11.92
C ILE A 356 9.31 8.83 -12.61
N CYS A 357 9.77 8.30 -13.74
CA CYS A 357 10.86 8.90 -14.49
C CYS A 357 10.47 10.30 -14.99
N CYS A 358 11.23 11.31 -14.59
CA CYS A 358 11.00 12.71 -14.92
C CYS A 358 11.15 13.03 -16.42
N GLU A 359 11.77 12.14 -17.20
CA GLU A 359 11.97 12.32 -18.64
C GLU A 359 10.87 11.73 -19.52
N CYS A 360 10.36 10.54 -19.16
CA CYS A 360 9.38 9.84 -19.98
C CYS A 360 8.00 9.73 -19.32
N ASP A 361 7.87 10.14 -18.05
CA ASP A 361 6.66 10.01 -17.25
C ASP A 361 6.16 8.56 -17.18
N GLU A 362 7.08 7.60 -17.33
CA GLU A 362 6.82 6.18 -17.12
C GLU A 362 7.34 5.76 -15.74
N GLN A 363 6.60 4.85 -15.12
CA GLN A 363 6.98 4.24 -13.86
C GLN A 363 8.22 3.35 -14.03
N GLY A 364 9.19 3.48 -13.13
CA GLY A 364 10.38 2.64 -13.01
C GLY A 364 10.43 1.87 -11.70
N LEU A 365 11.24 0.81 -11.70
CA LEU A 365 11.60 0.00 -10.53
C LEU A 365 12.95 -0.66 -10.80
N GLY A 366 13.78 -0.82 -9.77
CA GLY A 366 15.12 -1.41 -9.88
C GLY A 366 16.20 -0.33 -9.97
N TRP A 367 17.00 -0.36 -11.04
CA TRP A 367 18.08 0.61 -11.23
C TRP A 367 17.58 1.94 -11.78
N GLU A 368 18.01 3.03 -11.16
CA GLU A 368 17.63 4.40 -11.53
C GLU A 368 18.75 5.39 -11.28
N TYR A 369 18.65 6.56 -11.90
CA TYR A 369 19.49 7.71 -11.59
C TYR A 369 18.68 8.71 -10.77
N GLN A 370 19.12 8.94 -9.53
CA GLN A 370 18.43 9.79 -8.57
C GLN A 370 19.31 10.98 -8.15
N CYS A 371 18.73 12.17 -8.15
CA CYS A 371 19.29 13.35 -7.51
C CYS A 371 18.97 13.31 -6.02
N LEU A 372 19.99 13.14 -5.18
CA LEU A 372 19.83 13.11 -3.72
C LEU A 372 19.47 14.47 -3.12
N GLU A 373 19.65 15.56 -3.87
CA GLU A 373 19.34 16.92 -3.40
C GLU A 373 17.86 17.28 -3.60
N CYS A 374 17.22 16.81 -4.68
CA CYS A 374 15.87 17.26 -5.02
C CYS A 374 14.91 16.15 -5.46
N GLY A 375 15.32 14.87 -5.39
CA GLY A 375 14.47 13.72 -5.75
C GLY A 375 14.14 13.62 -7.24
N TYR A 376 15.01 14.15 -8.12
CA TYR A 376 14.85 14.00 -9.57
C TYR A 376 15.29 12.59 -9.98
N GLU A 377 14.38 11.80 -10.55
CA GLU A 377 14.55 10.37 -10.82
C GLU A 377 14.35 10.07 -12.29
N ILE A 378 15.27 9.33 -12.92
CA ILE A 378 15.17 8.90 -14.32
C ILE A 378 15.62 7.46 -14.53
N HIS A 379 15.06 6.79 -15.55
CA HIS A 379 15.56 5.49 -15.97
C HIS A 379 16.98 5.60 -16.53
N PRO A 380 17.83 4.56 -16.43
CA PRO A 380 19.14 4.53 -17.08
C PRO A 380 19.06 4.77 -18.59
N ARG A 381 18.01 4.26 -19.27
CA ARG A 381 17.74 4.49 -20.70
C ARG A 381 17.32 5.93 -21.06
N CYS A 382 16.98 6.75 -20.06
CA CYS A 382 16.49 8.12 -20.24
C CYS A 382 17.59 9.18 -20.08
N ILE A 383 18.83 8.77 -19.75
CA ILE A 383 19.98 9.66 -19.69
C ILE A 383 20.21 10.28 -21.07
N LYS A 384 20.36 11.61 -21.09
CA LYS A 384 20.79 12.38 -22.25
C LYS A 384 22.03 13.16 -21.85
N GLU A 385 23.18 12.75 -22.36
CA GLU A 385 24.45 13.42 -22.09
C GLU A 385 24.48 14.80 -22.77
N GLU A 386 25.13 15.78 -22.13
CA GLU A 386 25.44 17.05 -22.78
C GLU A 386 26.40 16.80 -23.93
N ALA A 387 26.08 17.30 -25.13
CA ALA A 387 27.00 17.24 -26.25
C ALA A 387 28.28 17.99 -25.88
N THR A 388 29.38 17.27 -25.66
CA THR A 388 30.70 17.87 -25.50
C THR A 388 31.04 18.62 -26.78
N THR A 389 30.97 19.94 -26.74
CA THR A 389 31.55 20.82 -27.75
C THR A 389 33.06 20.55 -27.73
N GLN A 390 33.53 19.71 -28.66
CA GLN A 390 34.95 19.62 -28.96
C GLN A 390 35.39 21.03 -29.37
N LYS A 391 36.10 21.72 -28.49
CA LYS A 391 36.91 22.86 -28.87
C LYS A 391 37.96 22.32 -29.84
N ILE A 392 37.75 22.60 -31.12
CA ILE A 392 38.81 22.53 -32.12
C ILE A 392 39.70 23.73 -31.80
N ASP A 393 40.82 23.47 -31.12
CA ASP A 393 41.89 24.45 -30.97
C ASP A 393 42.54 24.64 -32.35
N GLU A 394 42.49 25.87 -32.87
CA GLU A 394 43.26 26.35 -34.04
C GLU A 394 44.72 26.65 -33.69
#